data_AF-A0A0F9RF36-F1
#
_entry.id   AF-A0A0F9RF36-F1
#
_cell.length_a   1.000
_cell.length_b   1.000
_cell.length_c   1.000
_cell.angle_alpha   90.00
_cell.angle_beta   90.00
_cell.angle_gamma   90.00
#
_symmetry.space_group_name_H-M   'P 1'
#
loop_
_entity.id
_entity.type
_entity.pdbx_description
1 polymer ?
#
loop_
_entity_poly.entity_id
_entity_poly.type
_entity_poly.pdbx_seq_one_letter_code
_entity_poly.pdbx_strand_id
1 'polypeptide(L)'
;MEKPVEIEILGHKAKIMSVRGHLADGIWYKEDSFAVQIDCDEPIGSTIGFFVELPIQNYGGQEFIQAVKKAAEKKIPEMIAERDNAHEEREVKKRRQADLDSIASQIETIIQEGRLM
;
A
#
# COMPACT_ATOMS: atom_id res chain seq x y z
N MET A 1 -12.66 -17.90 -19.83
CA MET A 1 -12.32 -17.06 -18.67
C MET A 1 -12.13 -18.00 -17.49
N GLU A 2 -10.91 -18.14 -16.99
CA GLU A 2 -10.67 -18.91 -15.76
C GLU A 2 -11.36 -18.19 -14.60
N LYS A 3 -12.00 -18.96 -13.71
CA LYS A 3 -12.66 -18.37 -12.54
C LYS A 3 -11.59 -17.96 -11.53
N PRO A 4 -11.68 -16.75 -10.94
CA PRO A 4 -10.76 -16.34 -9.89
C PRO A 4 -10.85 -17.30 -8.69
N VAL A 5 -9.71 -17.59 -8.07
CA VAL A 5 -9.65 -18.47 -6.89
C VAL A 5 -10.06 -17.67 -5.65
N GLU A 6 -11.16 -18.06 -5.03
CA GLU A 6 -11.66 -17.43 -3.81
C GLU A 6 -10.86 -17.89 -2.59
N ILE A 7 -10.48 -16.93 -1.74
CA ILE A 7 -9.77 -17.14 -0.49
C ILE A 7 -10.37 -16.26 0.61
N GLU A 8 -10.13 -16.65 1.86
CA GLU A 8 -10.48 -15.87 3.04
C GLU A 8 -9.19 -15.44 3.73
N ILE A 9 -9.05 -14.13 3.97
CA ILE A 9 -7.91 -13.49 4.62
C ILE A 9 -8.44 -12.64 5.77
N LEU A 10 -8.02 -12.94 7.01
CA LEU A 10 -8.46 -12.22 8.22
C LEU A 10 -10.00 -12.09 8.37
N GLY A 11 -10.76 -13.10 7.92
CA GLY A 11 -12.23 -13.08 7.95
C GLY A 11 -12.89 -12.33 6.79
N HIS A 12 -12.10 -11.75 5.87
CA HIS A 12 -12.60 -11.07 4.68
C HIS A 12 -12.49 -11.95 3.44
N LYS A 13 -13.50 -11.88 2.57
CA LYS A 13 -13.48 -12.56 1.27
C LYS A 13 -12.59 -11.81 0.29
N ALA A 14 -11.75 -12.58 -0.40
CA ALA A 14 -10.84 -12.07 -1.41
C ALA A 14 -10.66 -13.08 -2.56
N LYS A 15 -10.08 -12.62 -3.64
CA LYS A 15 -9.86 -13.37 -4.87
C LYS A 15 -8.41 -13.22 -5.32
N ILE A 16 -7.79 -14.35 -5.66
CA ILE A 16 -6.53 -14.34 -6.40
C ILE A 16 -6.87 -14.05 -7.86
N MET A 17 -6.44 -12.88 -8.33
CA MET A 17 -6.78 -12.38 -9.66
C MET A 17 -5.74 -12.77 -10.70
N SER A 18 -4.46 -12.68 -10.33
CA SER A 18 -3.37 -13.10 -11.21
C SER A 18 -2.12 -13.47 -10.41
N VAL A 19 -1.32 -14.34 -11.00
CA VAL A 19 0.01 -14.72 -10.50
C VAL A 19 1.00 -14.43 -11.62
N ARG A 20 2.05 -13.67 -11.33
CA ARG A 20 3.09 -13.33 -12.30
C ARG A 20 4.46 -13.60 -11.70
N GLY A 21 5.38 -14.10 -12.50
CA GLY A 21 6.79 -14.11 -12.12
C GLY A 21 7.31 -12.68 -12.08
N HIS A 22 7.92 -12.29 -10.98
CA HIS A 22 8.71 -11.09 -10.85
C HIS A 22 10.18 -11.52 -10.97
N LEU A 23 10.77 -11.24 -12.13
CA LEU A 23 12.18 -11.47 -12.40
C LEU A 23 12.90 -10.13 -12.26
N ALA A 24 14.00 -10.09 -11.52
CA ALA A 24 14.76 -8.85 -11.34
C ALA A 24 15.30 -8.29 -12.67
N ASP A 25 15.65 -9.17 -13.62
CA ASP A 25 16.25 -8.81 -14.93
C ASP A 25 15.95 -9.78 -16.09
N GLY A 26 15.11 -10.80 -15.88
CA GLY A 26 14.78 -11.82 -16.90
C GLY A 26 15.57 -13.13 -16.82
N ILE A 27 16.49 -13.27 -15.86
CA ILE A 27 17.23 -14.50 -15.55
C ILE A 27 16.71 -15.08 -14.23
N TRP A 28 16.62 -16.41 -14.11
CA TRP A 28 16.12 -17.06 -12.88
C TRP A 28 17.13 -16.98 -11.73
N TYR A 29 16.81 -16.21 -10.69
CA TYR A 29 17.59 -16.05 -9.46
C TYR A 29 16.87 -16.55 -8.22
N LYS A 30 17.63 -16.80 -7.14
CA LYS A 30 17.06 -17.17 -5.83
C LYS A 30 16.20 -16.06 -5.22
N GLU A 31 16.42 -14.81 -5.63
CA GLU A 31 15.62 -13.67 -5.18
C GLU A 31 14.29 -13.52 -5.96
N ASP A 32 14.07 -14.30 -7.02
CA ASP A 32 12.85 -14.18 -7.80
C ASP A 32 11.61 -14.63 -7.00
N SER A 33 10.49 -13.97 -7.28
CA SER A 33 9.25 -14.18 -6.56
C SER A 33 8.06 -14.27 -7.50
N PHE A 34 6.98 -14.90 -7.04
CA PHE A 34 5.66 -14.73 -7.61
C PHE A 34 5.01 -13.50 -7.00
N ALA A 35 4.70 -12.51 -7.83
CA ALA A 35 3.78 -11.43 -7.49
C ALA A 35 2.34 -11.95 -7.68
N VAL A 36 1.61 -12.06 -6.58
CA VAL A 36 0.22 -12.53 -6.55
C VAL A 36 -0.69 -11.34 -6.29
N GLN A 37 -1.55 -11.03 -7.26
CA GLN A 37 -2.58 -10.00 -7.10
C GLN A 37 -3.78 -10.57 -6.34
N ILE A 38 -4.17 -9.87 -5.28
CA ILE A 38 -5.32 -10.18 -4.44
C ILE A 38 -6.27 -9.00 -4.50
N ASP A 39 -7.53 -9.25 -4.84
CA ASP A 39 -8.61 -8.27 -4.75
C ASP A 39 -9.55 -8.69 -3.61
N CYS A 40 -9.86 -7.77 -2.72
CA CYS A 40 -10.79 -7.97 -1.62
C CYS A 40 -12.20 -7.53 -2.03
N ASP A 41 -13.22 -8.29 -1.64
CA ASP A 41 -14.62 -7.92 -1.91
C ASP A 41 -15.02 -6.66 -1.12
N GLU A 42 -14.40 -6.43 0.04
CA GLU A 42 -14.54 -5.23 0.87
C GLU A 42 -13.16 -4.63 1.19
N PRO A 43 -13.05 -3.29 1.36
CA PRO A 43 -11.76 -2.67 1.68
C PRO A 43 -11.21 -3.14 3.03
N ILE A 44 -9.97 -3.64 3.04
CA ILE A 44 -9.22 -3.94 4.26
C ILE A 44 -8.23 -2.80 4.48
N GLY A 45 -8.38 -2.04 5.56
CA GLY A 45 -7.47 -0.92 5.82
C GLY A 45 -7.48 0.16 4.73
N SER A 46 -8.64 0.37 4.09
CA SER A 46 -8.82 1.25 2.91
C SER A 46 -8.19 0.75 1.62
N THR A 47 -7.73 -0.51 1.56
CA THR A 47 -7.20 -1.12 0.34
C THR A 47 -8.16 -2.16 -0.21
N ILE A 48 -8.49 -2.06 -1.50
CA ILE A 48 -9.40 -3.01 -2.19
C ILE A 48 -8.64 -4.09 -2.97
N GLY A 49 -7.34 -3.90 -3.20
CA GLY A 49 -6.50 -4.88 -3.84
C GLY A 49 -5.03 -4.57 -3.64
N PHE A 50 -4.21 -5.60 -3.55
CA PHE A 50 -2.79 -5.50 -3.26
C PHE A 50 -2.03 -6.71 -3.81
N PHE A 51 -0.70 -6.61 -3.77
CA PHE A 51 0.19 -7.68 -4.18
C PHE A 51 0.89 -8.28 -2.96
N VAL A 52 1.10 -9.60 -3.01
CA VAL A 52 2.02 -10.30 -2.13
C VAL A 52 3.08 -10.99 -2.95
N GLU A 53 4.29 -11.04 -2.41
CA GLU A 53 5.42 -11.77 -3.00
C GLU A 53 5.57 -13.12 -2.32
N LEU A 54 5.69 -14.17 -3.14
CA LEU A 54 5.99 -15.53 -2.68
C LEU A 54 7.28 -16.03 -3.33
N PRO A 55 8.13 -16.80 -2.63
CA PRO A 55 9.32 -17.36 -3.24
C PRO A 55 8.96 -18.33 -4.37
N ILE A 56 9.79 -18.40 -5.41
CA ILE A 56 9.59 -19.40 -6.47
C ILE A 56 9.94 -20.80 -5.94
N GLN A 57 8.92 -21.65 -5.81
CA GLN A 57 9.06 -23.06 -5.47
C GLN A 57 7.95 -23.88 -6.14
N ASN A 58 8.10 -25.21 -6.14
CA ASN A 58 7.11 -26.11 -6.73
C ASN A 58 5.93 -26.35 -5.76
N TYR A 59 5.02 -25.38 -5.71
CA TYR A 59 3.84 -25.45 -4.85
C TYR A 59 2.81 -26.48 -5.32
N GLY A 60 2.27 -27.27 -4.39
CA GLY A 60 0.96 -27.87 -4.60
C GLY A 60 -0.16 -26.82 -4.59
N GLY A 61 -1.32 -27.11 -5.19
CA GLY A 61 -2.42 -26.13 -5.27
C GLY A 61 -2.92 -25.61 -3.90
N GLN A 62 -3.12 -26.50 -2.93
CA GLN A 62 -3.48 -26.12 -1.55
C GLN A 62 -2.33 -25.40 -0.82
N GLU A 63 -1.10 -25.85 -1.04
CA GLU A 63 0.09 -25.24 -0.45
C GLU A 63 0.27 -23.79 -0.91
N PHE A 64 0.08 -23.54 -2.20
CA PHE A 64 0.12 -22.20 -2.78
C PHE A 64 -0.92 -21.28 -2.13
N ILE A 65 -2.17 -21.73 -2.02
CA ILE A 65 -3.25 -20.95 -1.40
C ILE A 65 -2.91 -20.59 0.06
N GLN A 66 -2.36 -21.54 0.83
CA GLN A 66 -1.95 -21.28 2.21
C GLN A 66 -0.77 -20.31 2.29
N ALA A 67 0.19 -20.40 1.37
CA ALA A 67 1.30 -19.46 1.28
C ALA A 67 0.81 -18.03 0.98
N VAL A 68 -0.11 -17.89 0.01
CA VAL A 68 -0.74 -16.59 -0.33
C VAL A 68 -1.46 -16.02 0.90
N LYS A 69 -2.28 -16.82 1.59
CA LYS A 69 -2.99 -16.38 2.79
C LYS A 69 -2.03 -15.86 3.85
N LYS A 70 -1.01 -16.64 4.19
CA LYS A 70 -0.03 -16.25 5.22
C LYS A 70 0.74 -14.98 4.85
N ALA A 71 1.11 -14.83 3.58
CA ALA A 71 1.76 -13.62 3.10
C ALA A 71 0.83 -12.40 3.17
N ALA A 72 -0.44 -12.56 2.81
CA ALA A 72 -1.44 -11.50 2.87
C ALA A 72 -1.76 -11.07 4.31
N GLU A 73 -1.93 -12.03 5.22
CA GLU A 73 -2.17 -11.77 6.64
C GLU A 73 -1.02 -11.00 7.29
N LYS A 74 0.23 -11.22 6.83
CA LYS A 74 1.39 -10.44 7.25
C LYS A 74 1.42 -9.04 6.62
N LYS A 75 1.08 -8.94 5.33
CA LYS A 75 1.20 -7.68 4.56
C LYS A 75 0.15 -6.65 4.94
N ILE A 76 -1.07 -7.08 5.26
CA ILE A 76 -2.18 -6.17 5.60
C ILE A 76 -1.84 -5.22 6.77
N PRO A 77 -1.35 -5.71 7.93
CA PRO A 77 -0.92 -4.83 9.01
C PRO A 77 0.17 -3.83 8.62
N GLU A 78 1.15 -4.26 7.80
CA GLU A 78 2.23 -3.39 7.31
C GLU A 78 1.66 -2.23 6.47
N MET A 79 0.74 -2.55 5.55
CA MET A 79 0.09 -1.55 4.69
C MET A 79 -0.75 -0.55 5.49
N ILE A 80 -1.46 -1.02 6.53
CA ILE A 80 -2.23 -0.14 7.41
C ILE A 80 -1.29 0.80 8.18
N ALA A 81 -0.21 0.28 8.74
CA ALA A 81 0.77 1.08 9.48
C ALA A 81 1.47 2.12 8.59
N GLU A 82 1.91 1.73 7.38
CA GLU A 82 2.52 2.65 6.41
C GLU A 82 1.56 3.79 6.04
N ARG A 83 0.28 3.47 5.84
CA ARG A 83 -0.76 4.47 5.55
C ARG A 83 -0.97 5.44 6.70
N ASP A 84 -1.08 4.93 7.92
CA ASP A 84 -1.34 5.76 9.11
C ASP A 84 -0.18 6.72 9.37
N ASN A 85 1.06 6.23 9.24
CA ASN A 85 2.27 7.06 9.31
C ASN A 85 2.28 8.13 8.20
N ALA A 86 1.97 7.76 6.96
CA ALA A 86 1.91 8.72 5.85
C ALA A 86 0.82 9.77 6.04
N HIS A 87 -0.30 9.42 6.69
CA HIS A 87 -1.35 10.37 7.03
C HIS A 87 -0.89 11.34 8.12
N GLU A 88 -0.25 10.84 9.19
CA GLU A 88 0.30 11.68 10.25
C GLU A 88 1.35 12.67 9.72
N GLU A 89 2.28 12.20 8.88
CA GLU A 89 3.27 13.07 8.23
C GLU A 89 2.62 14.17 7.38
N ARG A 90 1.55 13.85 6.65
CA ARG A 90 0.80 14.83 5.86
C ARG A 90 0.13 15.87 6.74
N GLU A 91 -0.45 15.48 7.87
CA GLU A 91 -1.08 16.41 8.80
C GLU A 91 -0.05 17.33 9.46
N VAL A 92 1.14 16.82 9.82
CA VAL A 92 2.25 17.66 10.30
C VAL A 92 2.70 18.67 9.24
N LYS A 93 2.84 18.22 7.98
CA LYS A 93 3.20 19.12 6.86
C LYS A 93 2.14 20.19 6.63
N LYS A 94 0.85 19.85 6.66
CA LYS A 94 -0.25 20.82 6.52
C LYS A 94 -0.24 21.86 7.63
N ARG A 95 -0.03 21.47 8.89
CA ARG A 95 0.07 22.41 10.01
C ARG A 95 1.24 23.38 9.82
N ARG A 96 2.43 22.86 9.47
CA ARG A 96 3.60 23.71 9.17
C ARG A 96 3.34 24.67 8.02
N GLN A 97 2.65 24.23 6.96
CA GLN A 97 2.28 25.11 5.85
C GLN A 97 1.36 26.23 6.31
N ALA A 98 0.32 25.91 7.10
CA ALA A 98 -0.59 26.91 7.65
C ALA A 98 0.12 27.94 8.55
N ASP A 99 1.09 27.50 9.37
CA ASP A 99 1.91 28.40 10.19
C ASP A 99 2.76 29.34 9.33
N LEU A 100 3.40 28.81 8.28
CA LEU A 100 4.19 29.62 7.33
C LEU A 100 3.31 30.62 6.57
N ASP A 101 2.14 30.20 6.11
CA ASP A 101 1.19 31.06 5.41
C ASP A 101 0.70 32.19 6.32
N SER A 102 0.47 31.90 7.62
CA SER A 102 0.13 32.91 8.63
C SER A 102 1.24 33.94 8.82
N ILE A 103 2.50 33.50 8.95
CA ILE A 103 3.65 34.40 9.09
C ILE A 103 3.83 35.25 7.82
N ALA A 104 3.71 34.63 6.64
CA ALA A 104 3.82 35.35 5.37
C ALA A 104 2.75 36.45 5.27
N SER A 105 1.50 36.15 5.63
CA SER A 105 0.40 37.13 5.65
C SER A 105 0.66 38.30 6.62
N GLN A 106 1.26 38.04 7.78
CA GLN A 106 1.66 39.10 8.72
C GLN A 106 2.75 40.00 8.13
N ILE A 107 3.77 39.42 7.50
CA ILE A 107 4.85 40.18 6.84
C ILE A 107 4.30 41.00 5.67
N GLU A 108 3.41 40.44 4.86
CA GLU A 108 2.76 41.17 3.77
C GLU A 108 1.99 42.38 4.28
N THR A 109 1.26 42.22 5.38
CA THR A 109 0.56 43.33 6.06
C THR A 109 1.54 44.43 6.47
N ILE A 110 2.65 44.08 7.14
CA ILE A 110 3.67 45.05 7.56
C ILE A 110 4.27 45.79 6.36
N ILE A 111 4.56 45.10 5.26
CA ILE A 111 5.12 45.72 4.05
C ILE A 111 4.11 46.69 3.42
N GLN A 112 2.83 46.33 3.40
CA GLN A 112 1.77 47.19 2.87
C GLN A 112 1.56 48.44 3.73
N GLU A 113 1.52 48.28 5.06
CA GLU A 113 1.40 49.40 6.00
C GLU A 113 2.64 50.31 5.98
N GLY A 114 3.83 49.73 5.90
CA GLY A 114 5.09 50.47 5.78
C GLY A 114 5.29 51.17 4.44
N ARG A 115 4.52 50.82 3.40
CA ARG A 115 4.45 51.55 2.11
C ARG A 115 3.43 52.69 2.13
N LEU A 116 2.55 52.75 3.12
CA LEU A 116 1.51 53.77 3.28
C LEU A 116 1.94 54.91 4.24
N MET A 117 3.12 54.81 4.86
CA MET A 117 3.82 55.91 5.55
C MET A 117 4.87 56.53 4.62
#